data_AF-A0A1S2LKD9-F1
#
_entry.id   AF-A0A1S2LKD9-F1
#
_cell.length_a   1.000
_cell.length_b   1.000
_cell.length_c   1.000
_cell.angle_alpha   90.00
_cell.angle_beta   90.00
_cell.angle_gamma   90.00
#
_symmetry.space_group_name_H-M   'P 1'
#
loop_
_entity.id
_entity.type
_entity.pdbx_description
1 polymer ?
#
loop_
_entity_poly.entity_id
_entity_poly.type
_entity_poly.pdbx_seq_one_letter_code
_entity_poly.pdbx_strand_id
1 'polypeptide(L)'
;MKKSGRWSLKRIGKDFYLYSYQYKPLHLRKRREKNKRFIWKYEGKFGTKKADNFINTMEGEEQLNIHAEYISRKNELSEIIEIAKKLELQHPYCDQRNRIYQISDLKQQHLLLQKFARKMLSIAKGIIDRKHQEKDEENNA
;
A
#
# COMPACT_ATOMS: atom_id res chain seq x y z
N MET A 1 -16.27 17.38 -20.33
CA MET A 1 -14.83 17.63 -20.05
C MET A 1 -14.32 16.52 -19.15
N LYS A 2 -13.31 15.77 -19.61
CA LYS A 2 -12.61 14.79 -18.77
C LYS A 2 -11.69 15.54 -17.81
N LYS A 3 -11.54 15.04 -16.58
CA LYS A 3 -10.72 15.68 -15.56
C LYS A 3 -9.32 15.08 -15.64
N SER A 4 -8.33 15.84 -16.11
CA SER A 4 -6.94 15.52 -15.82
C SER A 4 -6.61 16.05 -14.43
N GLY A 5 -5.94 15.25 -13.61
CA GLY A 5 -5.71 15.65 -12.24
C GLY A 5 -4.78 14.70 -11.50
N ARG A 6 -3.92 15.27 -10.65
CA ARG A 6 -3.04 14.47 -9.79
C ARG A 6 -3.88 13.53 -8.93
N TRP A 7 -3.58 12.24 -9.00
CA TRP A 7 -4.19 11.21 -8.18
C TRP A 7 -3.11 10.45 -7.40
N SER A 8 -3.54 9.70 -6.39
CA SER A 8 -2.66 8.86 -5.60
C SER A 8 -3.40 7.64 -5.13
N LEU A 9 -2.81 6.47 -5.34
CA LEU A 9 -3.25 5.24 -4.70
C LEU A 9 -2.54 5.11 -3.35
N LYS A 10 -3.29 4.92 -2.27
CA LYS A 10 -2.73 4.73 -0.93
C LYS A 10 -3.18 3.40 -0.35
N ARG A 11 -2.24 2.61 0.17
CA ARG A 11 -2.54 1.38 0.89
C ARG A 11 -2.88 1.70 2.35
N ILE A 12 -3.99 1.15 2.84
CA ILE A 12 -4.35 1.16 4.26
C ILE A 12 -4.80 -0.26 4.62
N GLY A 13 -4.03 -0.94 5.45
CA GLY A 13 -4.22 -2.36 5.72
C GLY A 13 -3.99 -3.21 4.47
N LYS A 14 -5.01 -4.00 4.08
CA LYS A 14 -4.98 -4.86 2.88
C LYS A 14 -5.55 -4.16 1.63
N ASP A 15 -6.15 -2.99 1.80
CA ASP A 15 -6.94 -2.34 0.78
C ASP A 15 -6.22 -1.13 0.18
N PHE A 16 -6.55 -0.84 -1.08
CA PHE A 16 -6.05 0.32 -1.81
C PHE A 16 -7.16 1.35 -1.94
N TYR A 17 -6.82 2.60 -1.66
CA TYR A 17 -7.74 3.73 -1.63
C TYR A 17 -7.26 4.80 -2.60
N LEU A 18 -8.17 5.28 -3.44
CA LEU A 18 -7.89 6.29 -4.44
C LEU A 18 -8.17 7.67 -3.87
N TYR A 19 -7.22 8.57 -4.08
CA TYR A 19 -7.30 9.97 -3.74
C TYR A 19 -7.06 10.83 -4.97
N SER A 20 -7.74 11.96 -5.04
CA SER A 20 -7.54 12.99 -6.07
C SER A 20 -7.09 14.28 -5.42
N TYR A 21 -6.21 15.04 -6.08
CA TYR A 21 -5.74 16.32 -5.60
C TYR A 21 -6.55 17.43 -6.26
N GLN A 22 -7.40 18.09 -5.48
CA GLN A 22 -8.38 19.04 -6.00
C GLN A 22 -8.20 20.42 -5.37
N TYR A 23 -8.43 21.46 -6.15
CA TYR A 23 -8.52 22.83 -5.66
C TYR A 23 -9.74 22.97 -4.74
N LYS A 24 -9.54 23.61 -3.58
CA LYS A 24 -10.62 23.92 -2.63
C LYS A 24 -10.80 25.43 -2.58
N PRO A 25 -11.94 25.98 -3.00
CA PRO A 25 -12.25 27.41 -2.88
C PRO A 25 -12.17 27.90 -1.43
N LEU A 26 -11.73 29.15 -1.22
CA LEU A 26 -11.49 29.73 0.12
C LEU A 26 -12.71 29.60 1.05
N HIS A 27 -13.93 29.85 0.52
CA HIS A 27 -15.17 29.77 1.28
C HIS A 27 -15.53 28.36 1.78
N LEU A 28 -14.97 27.31 1.15
CA LEU A 28 -15.15 25.92 1.60
C LEU A 28 -14.02 25.44 2.53
N ARG A 29 -12.95 26.23 2.72
CA ARG A 29 -11.79 25.83 3.54
C ARG A 29 -12.12 25.96 5.02
N LYS A 30 -11.78 24.92 5.80
CA LYS A 30 -11.86 24.96 7.27
C LYS A 30 -10.82 25.93 7.82
N ARG A 31 -11.01 26.43 9.05
CA ARG A 31 -10.06 27.37 9.71
C ARG A 31 -8.62 26.83 9.74
N ARG A 32 -8.44 25.52 9.99
CA ARG A 32 -7.14 24.83 9.99
C ARG A 32 -6.53 24.60 8.58
N GLU A 33 -7.31 24.85 7.53
CA GLU A 33 -6.95 24.61 6.13
C GLU A 33 -6.91 25.92 5.31
N LYS A 34 -7.06 27.10 5.93
CA LYS A 34 -7.17 28.39 5.21
C LYS A 34 -6.05 28.61 4.18
N ASN A 35 -4.84 28.19 4.51
CA ASN A 35 -3.65 28.35 3.66
C ASN A 35 -3.52 27.23 2.59
N LYS A 36 -4.29 26.13 2.70
CA LYS A 36 -4.22 24.98 1.78
C LYS A 36 -5.15 25.21 0.60
N ARG A 37 -4.58 25.63 -0.54
CA ARG A 37 -5.32 25.84 -1.79
C ARG A 37 -5.81 24.54 -2.43
N PHE A 38 -5.07 23.46 -2.22
CA PHE A 38 -5.37 22.14 -2.74
C PHE A 38 -5.42 21.13 -1.60
N ILE A 39 -6.29 20.13 -1.74
CA ILE A 39 -6.43 19.05 -0.77
C ILE A 39 -6.53 17.70 -1.47
N TRP A 40 -6.06 16.66 -0.78
CA TRP A 40 -6.36 15.28 -1.16
C TRP A 40 -7.80 14.97 -0.78
N LYS A 41 -8.61 14.64 -1.78
CA LYS A 41 -9.98 14.18 -1.63
C LYS A 41 -10.03 12.67 -1.81
N TYR A 42 -10.77 12.01 -0.94
CA TYR A 42 -10.99 10.57 -0.99
C TYR A 42 -12.06 10.20 -2.03
N GLU A 43 -11.68 9.42 -3.03
CA GLU A 43 -12.57 9.04 -4.14
C GLU A 43 -13.13 7.63 -3.98
N GLY A 44 -12.51 6.74 -3.21
CA GLY A 44 -13.09 5.43 -2.93
C GLY A 44 -12.04 4.36 -2.67
N LYS A 45 -12.47 3.19 -2.20
CA LYS A 45 -11.64 1.99 -2.23
C LYS A 45 -11.59 1.50 -3.67
N PHE A 46 -10.42 1.07 -4.14
CA PHE A 46 -10.25 0.57 -5.50
C PHE A 46 -11.17 -0.64 -5.75
N GLY A 47 -11.83 -0.70 -6.92
CA GLY A 47 -12.83 -1.72 -7.24
C GLY A 47 -14.22 -1.49 -6.62
N THR A 48 -14.46 -0.30 -6.06
CA THR A 48 -15.82 0.11 -5.66
C THR A 48 -16.40 1.05 -6.69
N LYS A 49 -17.72 1.03 -6.86
CA LYS A 49 -18.46 1.91 -7.79
C LYS A 49 -18.07 3.38 -7.67
N LYS A 50 -17.76 3.86 -6.46
CA LYS A 50 -17.33 5.24 -6.23
C LYS A 50 -15.96 5.55 -6.87
N ALA A 51 -14.99 4.65 -6.70
CA ALA A 51 -13.68 4.78 -7.33
C ALA A 51 -13.78 4.60 -8.85
N ASP A 52 -14.55 3.62 -9.32
CA ASP A 52 -14.73 3.36 -10.74
C ASP A 52 -15.39 4.56 -11.45
N ASN A 53 -16.42 5.16 -10.83
CA ASN A 53 -17.02 6.38 -11.34
C ASN A 53 -15.99 7.51 -11.49
N PHE A 54 -15.08 7.66 -10.53
CA PHE A 54 -14.02 8.67 -10.61
C PHE A 54 -13.03 8.35 -11.73
N ILE A 55 -12.55 7.10 -11.81
CA ILE A 55 -11.63 6.64 -12.86
C ILE A 55 -12.26 6.88 -14.25
N ASN A 56 -13.53 6.54 -14.43
CA ASN A 56 -14.25 6.74 -15.68
C ASN A 56 -14.39 8.23 -16.09
N THR A 57 -14.18 9.18 -15.16
CA THR A 57 -14.17 10.62 -15.50
C THR A 57 -12.81 11.12 -16.04
N MET A 58 -11.77 10.30 -15.92
CA MET A 58 -10.40 10.62 -16.34
C MET A 58 -10.17 10.28 -17.81
N GLU A 59 -9.04 10.73 -18.36
CA GLU A 59 -8.64 10.35 -19.71
C GLU A 59 -8.21 8.89 -19.79
N GLY A 60 -8.34 8.28 -20.98
CA GLY A 60 -8.11 6.83 -21.14
C GLY A 60 -6.70 6.42 -20.70
N GLU A 61 -5.71 7.25 -20.95
CA GLU A 61 -4.33 7.01 -20.50
C GLU A 61 -4.20 7.07 -18.98
N GLU A 62 -4.81 8.07 -18.31
CA GLU A 62 -4.83 8.14 -16.84
C GLU A 62 -5.55 6.93 -16.23
N GLN A 63 -6.64 6.45 -16.85
CA GLN A 63 -7.33 5.24 -16.41
C GLN A 63 -6.40 4.02 -16.46
N LEU A 64 -5.72 3.81 -17.60
CA LEU A 64 -4.76 2.73 -17.77
C LEU A 64 -3.63 2.82 -16.75
N ASN A 65 -3.09 4.02 -16.51
CA ASN A 65 -2.03 4.25 -15.54
C ASN A 65 -2.48 3.89 -14.11
N ILE A 66 -3.69 4.28 -13.72
CA ILE A 66 -4.25 3.93 -12.40
C ILE A 66 -4.39 2.41 -12.25
N HIS A 67 -4.93 1.73 -13.27
CA HIS A 67 -5.09 0.28 -13.24
C HIS A 67 -3.74 -0.44 -13.21
N ALA A 68 -2.77 0.02 -14.01
CA ALA A 68 -1.41 -0.52 -14.04
C ALA A 68 -0.72 -0.35 -12.67
N GLU A 69 -0.82 0.83 -12.05
CA GLU A 69 -0.24 1.08 -10.72
C GLU A 69 -0.90 0.20 -9.65
N TYR A 70 -2.23 0.02 -9.69
CA TYR A 70 -2.92 -0.89 -8.78
C TYR A 70 -2.44 -2.33 -8.93
N ILE A 71 -2.37 -2.85 -10.16
CA ILE A 71 -1.91 -4.21 -10.43
C ILE A 71 -0.48 -4.39 -9.94
N SER A 72 0.41 -3.46 -10.28
CA SER A 72 1.82 -3.49 -9.86
C SER A 72 1.95 -3.57 -8.33
N ARG A 73 1.32 -2.64 -7.60
CA ARG A 73 1.39 -2.63 -6.13
C ARG A 73 0.71 -3.82 -5.48
N LYS A 74 -0.32 -4.40 -6.11
CA LYS A 74 -0.98 -5.61 -5.62
C LYS A 74 -0.08 -6.84 -5.80
N ASN A 75 0.61 -6.93 -6.93
CA ASN A 75 1.56 -8.01 -7.20
C ASN A 75 2.75 -7.94 -6.25
N GLU A 76 3.34 -6.75 -6.08
CA GLU A 76 4.42 -6.50 -5.10
C GLU A 76 3.99 -6.92 -3.69
N LEU A 77 2.80 -6.53 -3.25
CA LEU A 77 2.28 -6.94 -1.94
C LEU A 77 2.13 -8.46 -1.82
N SER A 78 1.69 -9.12 -2.89
CA SER A 78 1.53 -10.57 -2.92
C SER A 78 2.88 -11.27 -2.80
N GLU A 79 3.90 -10.77 -3.50
CA GLU A 79 5.28 -11.26 -3.40
C GLU A 79 5.86 -11.04 -1.98
N ILE A 80 5.66 -9.85 -1.39
CA ILE A 80 6.07 -9.58 0.00
C ILE A 80 5.46 -10.60 0.95
N ILE A 81 4.16 -10.89 0.80
CA ILE A 81 3.45 -11.86 1.65
C ILE A 81 4.00 -13.27 1.44
N GLU A 82 4.28 -13.66 0.21
CA GLU A 82 4.82 -14.99 -0.10
C GLU A 82 6.22 -15.18 0.49
N ILE A 83 7.11 -14.19 0.31
CA ILE A 83 8.45 -14.20 0.89
C ILE A 83 8.36 -14.23 2.42
N ALA A 84 7.50 -13.42 3.03
CA ALA A 84 7.32 -13.42 4.48
C ALA A 84 6.89 -14.81 4.99
N LYS A 85 5.95 -15.47 4.33
CA LYS A 85 5.53 -16.84 4.69
C LYS A 85 6.67 -17.86 4.55
N LYS A 86 7.49 -17.75 3.51
CA LYS A 86 8.67 -18.62 3.34
C LYS A 86 9.70 -18.38 4.45
N LEU A 87 9.96 -17.13 4.80
CA LEU A 87 10.86 -16.76 5.90
C LEU A 87 10.41 -17.35 7.23
N GLU A 88 9.11 -17.34 7.53
CA GLU A 88 8.58 -17.92 8.76
C GLU A 88 8.89 -19.41 8.94
N LEU A 89 9.07 -20.15 7.84
CA LEU A 89 9.35 -21.60 7.85
C LEU A 89 10.85 -21.90 7.92
N GLN A 90 11.72 -20.89 7.76
CA GLN A 90 13.17 -21.06 7.71
C GLN A 90 13.83 -20.71 9.04
N HIS A 91 14.99 -21.32 9.32
CA HIS A 91 15.82 -20.91 10.45
C HIS A 91 16.44 -19.53 10.17
N PRO A 92 16.54 -18.65 11.18
CA PRO A 92 16.19 -18.84 12.60
C PRO A 92 14.74 -18.48 12.97
N TYR A 93 13.90 -18.10 12.00
CA TYR A 93 12.57 -17.53 12.26
C TYR A 93 11.54 -18.58 12.68
N CYS A 94 11.63 -19.80 12.16
CA CYS A 94 10.80 -20.93 12.59
C CYS A 94 10.91 -21.16 14.11
N ASP A 95 12.13 -21.20 14.65
CA ASP A 95 12.36 -21.39 16.08
C ASP A 95 11.81 -20.22 16.91
N GLN A 96 11.99 -18.99 16.44
CA GLN A 96 11.42 -17.81 17.09
C GLN A 96 9.88 -17.90 17.14
N ARG A 97 9.25 -18.33 16.05
CA ARG A 97 7.80 -18.53 15.98
C ARG A 97 7.33 -19.60 16.96
N ASN A 98 8.03 -20.74 17.01
CA ASN A 98 7.72 -21.84 17.92
C ASN A 98 7.86 -21.44 19.39
N ARG A 99 8.88 -20.65 19.74
CA ARG A 99 9.03 -20.09 21.10
C ARG A 99 7.86 -19.19 21.49
N ILE A 100 7.32 -18.41 20.56
CA ILE A 100 6.12 -17.60 20.82
C ILE A 100 4.91 -18.52 21.07
N TYR A 101 4.77 -19.60 20.30
CA TYR A 101 3.68 -20.57 20.50
C TYR A 101 3.73 -21.30 21.86
N GLN A 102 4.90 -21.41 22.48
CA GLN A 102 5.05 -22.01 23.81
C GLN A 102 4.58 -21.10 24.96
N ILE A 103 4.28 -19.82 24.69
CA ILE A 103 3.78 -18.89 25.71
C ILE A 103 2.34 -19.26 26.09
N SER A 104 2.09 -19.46 27.39
CA SER A 104 0.79 -19.85 27.93
C SER A 104 -0.25 -18.71 27.92
N ASP A 105 0.18 -17.47 28.15
CA ASP A 105 -0.72 -16.30 28.05
C ASP A 105 -1.09 -16.04 26.58
N LEU A 106 -2.33 -16.40 26.22
CA LEU A 106 -2.89 -16.22 24.88
C LEU A 106 -2.89 -14.77 24.41
N LYS A 107 -3.10 -13.79 25.30
CA LYS A 107 -3.11 -12.37 24.95
C LYS A 107 -1.70 -11.90 24.59
N GLN A 108 -0.73 -12.28 25.40
CA GLN A 108 0.68 -11.98 25.13
C GLN A 108 1.18 -12.70 23.87
N GLN A 109 0.84 -13.99 23.72
CA GLN A 109 1.15 -14.79 22.54
C GLN A 109 0.61 -14.12 21.27
N HIS A 110 -0.67 -13.74 21.25
CA HIS A 110 -1.28 -13.09 20.09
C HIS A 110 -0.55 -11.79 19.72
N LEU A 111 -0.22 -10.96 20.70
CA LEU A 111 0.48 -9.69 20.48
C LEU A 111 1.90 -9.90 19.93
N LEU A 112 2.60 -10.93 20.40
CA LEU A 112 3.93 -11.29 19.90
C LEU A 112 3.87 -11.87 18.49
N LEU A 113 2.89 -12.71 18.17
CA LEU A 113 2.66 -13.20 16.81
C LEU A 113 2.37 -12.06 15.83
N GLN A 114 1.57 -11.07 16.23
CA GLN A 114 1.33 -9.88 15.40
C GLN A 114 2.62 -9.08 15.16
N LYS A 115 3.44 -8.88 16.20
CA LYS A 115 4.75 -8.21 16.06
C LYS A 115 5.69 -8.99 15.16
N PHE A 116 5.74 -10.31 15.31
CA PHE A 116 6.54 -11.21 14.49
C PHE A 116 6.13 -11.15 13.02
N ALA A 117 4.83 -11.24 12.71
CA ALA A 117 4.32 -11.12 11.35
C ALA A 117 4.66 -9.76 10.71
N ARG A 118 4.55 -8.66 11.47
CA ARG A 118 4.98 -7.32 10.99
C ARG A 118 6.48 -7.27 10.69
N LYS A 119 7.30 -7.91 11.53
CA LYS A 119 8.75 -8.03 11.31
C LYS A 119 9.05 -8.81 10.03
N MET A 120 8.38 -9.94 9.79
CA MET A 120 8.57 -10.74 8.57
C MET A 120 8.22 -9.96 7.31
N LEU A 121 7.09 -9.24 7.33
CA LEU A 121 6.70 -8.36 6.23
C LEU A 121 7.73 -7.24 5.98
N SER A 122 8.32 -6.67 7.04
CA SER A 122 9.36 -5.65 6.91
C SER A 122 10.64 -6.19 6.27
N ILE A 123 11.06 -7.39 6.65
CA ILE A 123 12.24 -8.05 6.07
C ILE A 123 11.98 -8.41 4.61
N ALA A 124 10.84 -9.03 4.32
CA ALA A 124 10.42 -9.39 2.97
C ALA A 124 10.38 -8.16 2.04
N LYS A 125 9.86 -7.03 2.54
CA LYS A 125 9.90 -5.77 1.80
C LYS A 125 11.33 -5.33 1.47
N GLY A 126 12.24 -5.35 2.45
CA GLY A 126 13.65 -4.99 2.21
C GLY A 126 14.40 -5.95 1.27
N ILE A 127 13.90 -7.17 1.06
CA ILE A 127 14.43 -8.08 0.02
C ILE A 127 13.97 -7.62 -1.37
N ILE A 128 12.68 -7.29 -1.51
CA ILE A 128 12.11 -6.82 -2.77
C ILE A 128 12.71 -5.46 -3.16
N ASP A 129 12.82 -4.53 -2.22
CA ASP A 129 13.41 -3.20 -2.46
C ASP A 129 14.86 -3.33 -3.03
N ARG A 130 15.65 -4.30 -2.53
CA ARG A 130 17.00 -4.58 -3.04
C ARG A 130 16.99 -5.20 -4.44
N LYS A 131 16.10 -6.17 -4.71
CA LYS A 131 15.95 -6.75 -6.05
C LYS A 131 15.60 -5.70 -7.11
N HIS A 132 14.81 -4.69 -6.73
CA HIS A 132 14.49 -3.58 -7.64
C HIS A 132 15.71 -2.70 -7.91
N GLN A 133 16.50 -2.38 -6.89
CA GLN A 133 17.74 -1.62 -7.06
C GLN A 133 18.74 -2.34 -7.98
N GLU A 134 18.95 -3.64 -7.78
CA GLU A 134 19.85 -4.45 -8.61
C GLU A 134 19.41 -4.47 -10.10
N LYS A 135 18.10 -4.59 -10.37
CA LYS A 135 17.56 -4.53 -11.74
C LYS A 135 17.70 -3.15 -12.37
N ASP A 136 17.56 -2.09 -11.60
CA ASP A 136 17.72 -0.73 -12.09
C ASP A 136 19.19 -0.44 -12.41
N GLU A 137 20.13 -1.01 -11.66
CA GLU A 137 21.57 -0.93 -11.94
C GLU A 137 21.96 -1.72 -13.20
N GLU A 138 21.44 -2.94 -13.39
CA GLU A 138 21.68 -3.76 -14.58
C GLU A 138 21.15 -3.13 -15.87
N ASN A 139 20.01 -2.43 -15.83
CA ASN A 139 19.42 -1.79 -17.01
C ASN A 139 20.08 -0.45 -17.39
N ASN A 140 20.88 0.13 -16.48
CA ASN A 140 21.56 1.41 -16.68
C ASN A 140 23.08 1.28 -16.96
N ALA A 141 23.60 0.05 -17.00
CA ALA A 141 24.98 -0.29 -17.35
C ALA A 141 25.10 -0.73 -18.82
#